data_AF-A0AA86IZ84-F1
#
_entry.id   AF-A0AA86IZ84-F1
#
_cell.length_a   1.000
_cell.length_b   1.000
_cell.length_c   1.000
_cell.angle_alpha   90.00
_cell.angle_beta   90.00
_cell.angle_gamma   90.00
#
_symmetry.space_group_name_H-M   'P 1'
#
loop_
_entity.id
_entity.type
_entity.pdbx_description
1 polymer ?
#
loop_
_entity_poly.entity_id
_entity_poly.type
_entity_poly.pdbx_seq_one_letter_code
_entity_poly.pdbx_strand_id
1 'polypeptide(L)'
;MAEGDDSRTVRDIFRKAATTTYHSHLLETEDFLVLLASGDAATDIVAAISPGNVRLWISGIYWDEYDWGPGDTDELEQLEETISAVQRGDGIFYFRTRDNELEYTGGRIGSKSSDIPFRPELAVRRTFSPWSKRTE
;
A
#
# COMPACT_ATOMS: atom_id res chain seq x y z
N MET A 1 -18.34 16.24 -20.42
CA MET A 1 -17.46 16.53 -19.27
C MET A 1 -16.42 15.41 -19.26
N ALA A 2 -15.14 15.75 -19.19
CA ALA A 2 -14.07 14.79 -19.45
C ALA A 2 -14.02 13.73 -18.34
N GLU A 3 -14.53 12.55 -18.66
CA GLU A 3 -14.55 11.33 -17.84
C GLU A 3 -13.23 10.55 -18.02
N GLY A 4 -12.12 11.28 -18.16
CA GLY A 4 -10.83 10.72 -18.49
C GLY A 4 -9.72 11.58 -17.93
N ASP A 5 -9.09 11.12 -16.86
CA ASP A 5 -7.67 10.71 -16.88
C ASP A 5 -7.21 10.21 -15.50
N ASP A 6 -8.08 10.10 -14.50
CA ASP A 6 -7.62 9.82 -13.13
C ASP A 6 -7.08 8.39 -12.94
N SER A 7 -7.57 7.42 -13.71
CA SER A 7 -6.95 6.09 -13.77
C SER A 7 -5.53 6.11 -14.35
N ARG A 8 -5.21 7.08 -15.21
CA ARG A 8 -3.86 7.30 -15.71
C ARG A 8 -2.98 7.90 -14.61
N THR A 9 -3.52 8.80 -13.80
CA THR A 9 -2.82 9.36 -12.65
C THR A 9 -2.40 8.27 -11.66
N VAL A 10 -3.27 7.30 -11.35
CA VAL A 10 -2.91 6.12 -10.52
C VAL A 10 -1.77 5.31 -11.14
N ARG A 11 -1.83 5.05 -12.44
CA ARG A 11 -0.75 4.34 -13.15
C ARG A 11 0.56 5.10 -13.10
N ASP A 12 0.51 6.41 -13.26
CA ASP A 12 1.69 7.27 -13.20
C ASP A 12 2.30 7.30 -11.79
N ILE A 13 1.50 7.25 -10.72
CA ILE A 13 1.97 7.05 -9.34
C ILE A 13 2.75 5.74 -9.22
N PHE A 14 2.20 4.62 -9.71
CA PHE A 14 2.89 3.32 -9.64
C PHE A 14 4.15 3.26 -10.50
N ARG A 15 4.14 3.86 -11.70
CA ARG A 15 5.33 3.96 -12.56
C ARG A 15 6.42 4.82 -11.92
N LYS A 16 6.04 5.94 -11.30
CA LYS A 16 6.96 6.77 -10.51
C LYS A 16 7.54 5.96 -9.34
N ALA A 17 6.71 5.25 -8.59
CA ALA A 17 7.16 4.39 -7.49
C ALA A 17 8.15 3.30 -7.95
N ALA A 18 7.92 2.73 -9.14
CA ALA A 18 8.77 1.71 -9.73
C ALA A 18 10.17 2.22 -10.14
N THR A 19 10.26 3.49 -10.53
CA THR A 19 11.51 4.13 -10.96
C THR A 19 12.29 4.78 -9.82
N THR A 20 11.60 5.20 -8.76
CA THR A 20 12.22 5.88 -7.62
C THR A 20 13.07 4.94 -6.76
N THR A 21 12.79 3.63 -6.79
CA THR A 21 13.52 2.63 -6.02
C THR A 21 14.18 1.61 -6.95
N TYR A 22 15.52 1.51 -6.90
CA TYR A 22 16.37 0.71 -7.80
C TYR A 22 16.05 -0.81 -7.90
N HIS A 23 15.12 -1.33 -7.10
CA HIS A 23 14.85 -2.77 -6.95
C HIS A 23 13.36 -3.13 -6.95
N SER A 24 12.56 -2.34 -7.66
CA SER A 24 11.14 -2.62 -7.83
C SER A 24 10.75 -2.91 -9.27
N HIS A 25 9.88 -3.91 -9.44
CA HIS A 25 9.31 -4.29 -10.72
C HIS A 25 7.82 -4.00 -10.71
N LEU A 26 7.37 -3.23 -11.70
CA LEU A 26 5.95 -2.99 -11.94
C LEU A 26 5.42 -4.00 -12.96
N LEU A 27 4.38 -4.72 -12.56
CA LEU A 27 3.50 -5.45 -13.47
C LEU A 27 2.22 -4.62 -13.61
N GLU A 28 1.90 -4.25 -14.85
CA GLU A 28 0.78 -3.37 -15.16
C GLU A 28 -0.17 -4.05 -16.14
N THR A 29 -1.45 -4.10 -15.80
CA THR A 29 -2.55 -4.53 -16.68
C THR A 29 -3.66 -3.50 -16.69
N GLU A 30 -4.75 -3.74 -17.43
CA GLU A 30 -5.91 -2.84 -17.45
C GLU A 30 -6.61 -2.75 -16.09
N ASP A 31 -6.69 -3.84 -15.34
CA ASP A 31 -7.49 -3.89 -14.10
C ASP A 31 -6.64 -3.86 -12.82
N PHE A 32 -5.34 -4.17 -12.91
CA PHE A 32 -4.49 -4.25 -11.73
C PHE A 32 -3.06 -3.75 -11.96
N LEU A 33 -2.46 -3.28 -10.87
CA LEU A 33 -1.07 -2.88 -10.75
C LEU A 33 -0.43 -3.71 -9.64
N VAL A 34 0.76 -4.24 -9.88
CA VAL A 34 1.55 -4.92 -8.85
C VAL A 34 2.94 -4.35 -8.84
N LEU A 35 3.34 -3.80 -7.70
CA LEU A 35 4.70 -3.34 -7.45
C LEU A 35 5.41 -4.34 -6.54
N LEU A 36 6.37 -5.07 -7.12
CA LEU A 36 7.15 -6.10 -6.44
C LEU A 36 8.52 -5.56 -6.06
N ALA A 37 8.90 -5.70 -4.79
CA ALA A 37 10.28 -5.51 -4.35
C ALA A 37 11.04 -6.84 -4.33
N SER A 38 12.25 -6.87 -4.88
CA SER A 38 13.15 -8.02 -4.79
C SER A 38 13.89 -8.06 -3.45
N GLY A 39 14.09 -9.25 -2.85
CA GLY A 39 14.90 -9.48 -1.65
C GLY A 39 14.24 -10.36 -0.57
N ASP A 40 14.94 -10.57 0.54
CA ASP A 40 14.59 -11.55 1.61
C ASP A 40 13.33 -11.22 2.44
N ALA A 41 12.80 -10.01 2.31
CA ALA A 41 11.49 -9.65 2.83
C ALA A 41 10.63 -9.14 1.67
N ALA A 42 9.63 -9.89 1.23
CA ALA A 42 8.71 -9.43 0.19
C ALA A 42 7.65 -8.48 0.79
N THR A 43 7.59 -7.26 0.26
CA THR A 43 6.45 -6.35 0.44
C THR A 43 6.03 -5.95 -0.95
N ASP A 44 5.18 -6.78 -1.51
CA ASP A 44 4.37 -6.51 -2.67
C ASP A 44 3.29 -5.49 -2.32
N ILE A 45 3.11 -4.53 -3.21
CA ILE A 45 1.96 -3.62 -3.21
C ILE A 45 1.11 -4.02 -4.41
N VAL A 46 -0.13 -4.40 -4.15
CA VAL A 46 -1.10 -4.78 -5.18
C VAL A 46 -2.23 -3.76 -5.16
N ALA A 47 -2.61 -3.29 -6.34
CA ALA A 47 -3.74 -2.41 -6.54
C ALA A 47 -4.70 -3.00 -7.57
N ALA A 48 -5.99 -2.99 -7.25
CA ALA A 48 -7.06 -3.25 -8.21
C ALA A 48 -7.73 -1.92 -8.57
N ILE A 49 -7.73 -1.58 -9.86
CA ILE A 49 -8.29 -0.33 -10.39
C ILE A 49 -9.72 -0.61 -10.83
N SER A 50 -10.66 0.21 -10.36
CA SER A 50 -12.01 0.28 -10.90
C SER A 50 -12.29 1.72 -11.35
N PRO A 51 -13.38 1.96 -12.11
CA PRO A 51 -13.77 3.33 -12.46
C PRO A 51 -14.01 4.17 -11.20
N GLY A 52 -13.17 5.19 -11.01
CA GLY A 52 -13.27 6.15 -9.90
C GLY A 52 -12.60 5.72 -8.60
N ASN A 53 -12.00 4.52 -8.50
CA ASN A 53 -11.32 4.09 -7.28
C ASN A 53 -10.22 3.05 -7.46
N VAL A 54 -9.39 2.90 -6.42
CA VAL A 54 -8.38 1.86 -6.32
C VAL A 54 -8.41 1.24 -4.93
N ARG A 55 -8.39 -0.09 -4.90
CA ARG A 55 -8.18 -0.84 -3.65
C ARG A 55 -6.73 -1.25 -3.55
N LEU A 56 -6.14 -1.05 -2.37
CA LEU A 56 -4.73 -1.30 -2.13
C LEU A 56 -4.55 -2.45 -1.12
N TRP A 57 -3.68 -3.40 -1.49
CA TRP A 57 -3.17 -4.44 -0.61
C TRP A 57 -1.68 -4.32 -0.48
N ILE A 58 -1.17 -4.62 0.71
CA ILE A 58 0.26 -4.61 1.00
C ILE A 58 0.60 -5.94 1.66
N SER A 59 1.50 -6.71 1.05
CA SER A 59 1.82 -8.07 1.52
C SER A 59 0.60 -8.97 1.69
N GLY A 60 -0.34 -8.89 0.75
CA GLY A 60 -1.59 -9.65 0.74
C GLY A 60 -2.65 -9.19 1.75
N ILE A 61 -2.40 -8.14 2.54
CA ILE A 61 -3.36 -7.59 3.51
C ILE A 61 -4.03 -6.38 2.89
N TYR A 62 -5.36 -6.37 2.89
CA TYR A 62 -6.14 -5.21 2.47
C TYR A 62 -5.81 -4.03 3.39
N TRP A 63 -5.39 -2.92 2.79
CA TRP A 63 -5.07 -1.71 3.52
C TRP A 63 -6.24 -0.73 3.47
N ASP A 64 -6.59 -0.27 2.26
CA ASP A 64 -7.60 0.76 2.09
C ASP A 64 -8.12 0.85 0.64
N GLU A 65 -9.18 1.62 0.46
CA GLU A 65 -9.75 2.04 -0.83
C GLU A 65 -9.61 3.56 -0.96
N TYR A 66 -9.13 4.02 -2.11
CA TYR A 66 -8.95 5.44 -2.41
C TYR A 66 -9.91 5.78 -3.56
N ASP A 67 -10.91 6.60 -3.27
CA ASP A 67 -11.91 7.08 -4.23
C ASP A 67 -11.50 8.46 -4.75
N TRP A 68 -11.43 8.67 -6.06
CA TRP A 68 -11.13 10.00 -6.65
C TRP A 68 -12.34 10.53 -7.41
N GLY A 69 -13.53 10.18 -6.93
CA GLY A 69 -14.78 10.72 -7.44
C GLY A 69 -14.88 12.25 -7.22
N PRO A 70 -15.86 12.91 -7.84
CA PRO A 70 -16.10 14.34 -7.64
C PRO A 70 -16.35 14.65 -6.15
N GLY A 71 -15.39 15.30 -5.48
CA GLY A 71 -15.47 15.65 -4.06
C GLY A 71 -14.29 15.14 -3.22
N ASP A 72 -13.52 14.18 -3.73
CA ASP A 72 -12.45 13.50 -3.00
C ASP A 72 -11.07 13.93 -3.52
N THR A 73 -10.69 15.19 -3.24
CA THR A 73 -9.54 15.85 -3.88
C THR A 73 -8.18 15.32 -3.45
N ASP A 74 -8.10 14.67 -2.28
CA ASP A 74 -6.82 14.37 -1.63
C ASP A 74 -6.47 12.87 -1.68
N GLU A 75 -7.37 12.03 -2.20
CA GLU A 75 -7.23 10.57 -2.17
C GLU A 75 -6.07 10.06 -3.06
N LEU A 76 -5.81 10.70 -4.20
CA LEU A 76 -4.66 10.35 -5.05
C LEU A 76 -3.31 10.74 -4.40
N GLU A 77 -3.26 11.86 -3.68
CA GLU A 77 -2.07 12.26 -2.93
C GLU A 77 -1.82 11.31 -1.75
N GLN A 78 -2.89 10.91 -1.04
CA GLN A 78 -2.80 9.91 0.02
C GLN A 78 -2.33 8.55 -0.50
N LEU A 79 -2.79 8.12 -1.69
CA LEU A 79 -2.33 6.89 -2.33
C LEU A 79 -0.81 6.95 -2.60
N GLU A 80 -0.34 8.06 -3.20
CA GLU A 80 1.09 8.27 -3.47
C GLU A 80 1.93 8.25 -2.19
N GLU A 81 1.48 8.92 -1.13
CA GLU A 81 2.19 8.93 0.14
C GLU A 81 2.15 7.56 0.84
N THR A 82 1.04 6.82 0.72
CA THR A 82 0.94 5.46 1.27
C THR A 82 1.96 4.54 0.60
N ILE A 83 2.03 4.54 -0.73
CA ILE A 83 3.01 3.74 -1.48
C ILE A 83 4.44 4.15 -1.08
N SER A 84 4.71 5.45 -1.01
CA SER A 84 6.02 5.96 -0.63
C SER A 84 6.42 5.58 0.80
N ALA A 85 5.49 5.65 1.76
CA ALA A 85 5.72 5.25 3.14
C ALA A 85 6.05 3.75 3.26
N VAL A 86 5.34 2.88 2.51
CA VAL A 86 5.67 1.45 2.44
C VAL A 86 7.10 1.23 1.92
N GLN A 87 7.48 1.91 0.82
CA GLN A 87 8.83 1.80 0.25
C GLN A 87 9.93 2.25 1.21
N ARG A 88 9.66 3.30 2.01
CA ARG A 88 10.56 3.79 3.07
C ARG A 88 10.61 2.89 4.31
N GLY A 89 9.77 1.86 4.40
CA GLY A 89 9.64 1.01 5.59
C GLY A 89 8.85 1.67 6.73
N ASP A 90 8.13 2.76 6.44
CA ASP A 90 7.32 3.50 7.41
C ASP A 90 5.88 2.97 7.45
N GLY A 91 5.75 1.67 7.72
CA GLY A 91 4.47 1.05 7.95
C GLY A 91 4.54 -0.12 8.91
N ILE A 92 3.46 -0.26 9.69
CA ILE A 92 3.31 -1.24 10.76
C ILE A 92 1.92 -1.84 10.65
N PHE A 93 1.85 -3.16 10.55
CA PHE A 93 0.62 -3.92 10.71
C PHE A 93 0.57 -4.56 12.10
N TYR A 94 -0.60 -4.47 12.72
CA TYR A 94 -0.89 -5.04 14.01
C TYR A 94 -1.76 -6.28 13.84
N PHE A 95 -1.42 -7.31 14.62
CA PHE A 95 -2.16 -8.56 14.66
C PHE A 95 -2.43 -8.94 16.11
N ARG A 96 -3.54 -9.63 16.32
CA ARG A 96 -3.80 -10.36 17.57
C ARG A 96 -3.74 -11.86 17.30
N THR A 97 -3.19 -12.61 18.24
CA THR A 97 -3.27 -14.07 18.19
C THR A 97 -4.65 -14.50 18.68
N ARG A 98 -5.36 -15.29 17.88
CA ARG A 98 -6.64 -15.90 18.24
C ARG A 98 -6.65 -17.33 17.71
N ASP A 99 -6.88 -18.30 18.58
CA ASP A 99 -6.99 -19.73 18.19
C ASP A 99 -5.78 -20.25 17.38
N ASN A 100 -4.57 -19.80 17.73
CA ASN A 100 -3.29 -20.05 17.02
C ASN A 100 -3.17 -19.41 15.63
N GLU A 101 -4.10 -18.55 15.25
CA GLU A 101 -4.06 -17.75 14.02
C GLU A 101 -3.69 -16.29 14.33
N LEU A 102 -3.11 -15.62 13.33
CA LEU A 102 -2.88 -14.17 13.38
C LEU A 102 -4.04 -13.47 12.69
N GLU A 103 -4.84 -12.75 13.47
CA GLU A 103 -5.92 -11.92 12.97
C GLU A 103 -5.41 -10.49 12.81
N TYR A 104 -5.53 -9.93 11.60
CA TYR A 104 -5.20 -8.53 11.33
C TYR A 104 -6.15 -7.62 12.11
N THR A 105 -5.60 -6.66 12.85
CA THR A 105 -6.37 -5.75 13.68
C THR A 105 -6.28 -4.29 13.24
N GLY A 106 -5.52 -4.00 12.18
CA GLY A 106 -5.26 -2.65 11.66
C GLY A 106 -3.78 -2.31 11.58
N GLY A 107 -3.44 -1.04 11.32
CA GLY A 107 -2.07 -0.62 11.05
C GLY A 107 -1.87 0.88 10.99
N ARG A 108 -0.61 1.27 10.78
CA ARG A 108 -0.21 2.64 10.45
C ARG A 108 0.71 2.61 9.26
N ILE A 109 0.48 3.44 8.25
CA ILE A 109 1.37 3.65 7.12
C ILE A 109 1.52 5.16 6.93
N GLY A 110 2.75 5.66 7.04
CA GLY A 110 2.99 7.10 7.09
C GLY A 110 2.19 7.76 8.22
N SER A 111 1.44 8.81 7.89
CA SER A 111 0.55 9.50 8.82
C SER A 111 -0.82 8.82 8.99
N LYS A 112 -1.20 7.90 8.10
CA LYS A 112 -2.53 7.26 8.09
C LYS A 112 -2.55 6.05 9.02
N SER A 113 -3.63 5.91 9.79
CA SER A 113 -3.87 4.76 10.67
C SER A 113 -5.22 4.14 10.34
N SER A 114 -5.26 2.81 10.24
CA SER A 114 -6.50 2.02 10.18
C SER A 114 -6.62 1.21 11.46
N ASP A 115 -7.82 1.17 12.05
CA ASP A 115 -8.21 0.38 13.22
C ASP A 115 -7.06 0.11 14.22
N ILE A 116 -6.82 1.02 15.16
CA ILE A 116 -5.72 0.85 16.11
C ILE A 116 -6.12 -0.20 17.16
N PRO A 117 -5.25 -1.18 17.50
CA PRO A 117 -5.54 -2.11 18.59
C PRO A 117 -5.77 -1.35 19.91
N PHE A 118 -6.73 -1.83 20.71
CA PHE A 118 -7.05 -1.28 22.05
C PHE A 118 -5.83 -1.21 22.99
N ARG A 119 -4.79 -2.02 22.73
CA ARG A 119 -3.52 -2.09 23.46
C ARG A 119 -2.33 -2.39 22.51
N PRO A 120 -1.72 -1.36 21.90
CA PRO A 120 -0.62 -1.52 20.93
C PRO A 120 0.60 -2.28 21.47
N GLU A 121 0.81 -2.26 22.78
CA GLU A 121 1.87 -2.98 23.50
C GLU A 121 1.68 -4.50 23.55
N LEU A 122 0.45 -4.98 23.35
CA LEU A 122 0.13 -6.41 23.35
C LEU A 122 -0.03 -7.00 21.94
N ALA A 123 -0.05 -6.16 20.90
CA ALA A 123 -0.21 -6.59 19.52
C ALA A 123 1.11 -7.14 18.95
N VAL A 124 1.02 -8.22 18.19
CA VAL A 124 2.12 -8.68 17.33
C VAL A 124 2.26 -7.67 16.19
N ARG A 125 3.49 -7.21 15.93
CA ARG A 125 3.77 -6.18 14.93
C ARG A 125 4.53 -6.77 13.76
N ARG A 126 4.10 -6.44 12.54
CA ARG A 126 4.88 -6.62 11.31
C ARG A 126 5.25 -5.24 10.78
N THR A 127 6.54 -4.94 10.72
CA THR A 127 7.06 -3.71 10.10
C THR A 127 7.55 -4.01 8.69
N PHE A 128 7.49 -3.02 7.80
CA PHE A 128 8.09 -3.15 6.48
C PHE A 128 9.59 -2.83 6.54
N SER A 129 10.43 -3.71 6.01
CA SER A 129 11.84 -3.35 5.78
C SER A 129 11.91 -2.32 4.65
N PRO A 130 12.66 -1.21 4.79
CA PRO A 130 12.87 -0.29 3.68
C PRO A 130 13.41 -1.03 2.46
N TRP A 131 12.93 -0.70 1.27
CA TRP A 131 13.31 -1.44 0.06
C TRP A 131 14.80 -1.31 -0.26
N SER A 132 15.42 -0.18 0.11
CA SER A 132 16.87 0.03 0.00
C SER A 132 17.73 -0.92 0.84
N LYS A 133 17.16 -1.65 1.81
CA LYS A 133 17.88 -2.56 2.72
C LYS A 133 17.67 -4.04 2.40
N ARG A 134 17.02 -4.39 1.29
CA ARG A 134 16.62 -5.78 0.97
C ARG A 134 17.61 -6.52 0.04
N THR A 135 18.82 -5.99 -0.11
CA THR A 135 19.82 -6.42 -1.10
C THR A 135 20.98 -7.24 -0.50
N GLU A 136 20.80 -7.85 0.68
CA GLU A 136 21.78 -8.79 1.24
C GLU A 136 21.26 -10.23 1.15
#